data_AF-A0A7M2A6W0-F1
#
_entry.id   AF-A0A7M2A6W0-F1
#
_cell.length_a   1.000
_cell.length_b   1.000
_cell.length_c   1.000
_cell.angle_alpha   90.00
_cell.angle_beta   90.00
_cell.angle_gamma   90.00
#
_symmetry.space_group_name_H-M   'P 1'
#
loop_
_entity.id
_entity.type
_entity.pdbx_description
1 polymer ?
#
loop_
_entity_poly.entity_id
_entity_poly.type
_entity_poly.pdbx_seq_one_letter_code
_entity_poly.pdbx_strand_id
1 'polypeptide(L)'
;MWPSIIGWSLSTLIAITGWWIAITNLNKQHRRNLELDKQKFVREMQIKTADEAISLLSKSREKLGELNLYLLLLPGDLRTKYATNFEIHSSRWEKPNEQVLKLWENSSKSILEFTYFFESREVVLNRFVGMKDIYLEQLSELREIIGSYSEYLSLTYYSKYFNGIMLSEEELVELENRTKEFNEHVFTFLSYVHDFIIELQNAFLSETFGYSIPVRQPTDPKYKVLKAK
;
A
#
# COMPACT_ATOMS: atom_id res chain seq x y z
N MET A 1 -51.12 17.84 -65.76
CA MET A 1 -50.32 18.74 -64.89
C MET A 1 -50.28 18.32 -63.42
N TRP A 2 -51.26 17.57 -62.90
CA TRP A 2 -51.28 17.06 -61.51
C TRP A 2 -50.24 15.98 -61.13
N PRO A 3 -49.77 15.09 -62.02
CA PRO A 3 -48.81 14.04 -61.65
C PRO A 3 -47.44 14.55 -61.20
N SER A 4 -47.00 15.72 -61.71
CA SER A 4 -45.69 16.27 -61.38
C SER A 4 -45.66 16.88 -59.97
N ILE A 5 -46.70 17.59 -59.55
CA ILE A 5 -46.75 18.24 -58.23
C ILE A 5 -46.76 17.19 -57.10
N ILE A 6 -47.49 16.08 -57.29
CA ILE A 6 -47.55 14.98 -56.32
C ILE A 6 -46.17 14.30 -56.21
N GLY A 7 -45.48 14.05 -57.33
CA GLY A 7 -44.13 13.47 -57.31
C GLY A 7 -43.10 14.34 -56.59
N TRP A 8 -43.11 15.66 -56.81
CA TRP A 8 -42.23 16.61 -56.13
C TRP A 8 -42.54 16.74 -54.63
N SER A 9 -43.81 16.71 -54.24
CA SER A 9 -44.20 16.72 -52.83
C SER A 9 -43.72 15.46 -52.10
N LEU A 10 -43.85 14.29 -52.73
CA LEU A 10 -43.42 13.02 -52.15
C LEU A 10 -41.89 12.95 -51.99
N SER A 11 -41.12 13.39 -52.99
CA SER A 11 -39.66 13.43 -52.90
C SER A 11 -39.16 14.37 -51.80
N THR A 12 -39.83 15.51 -51.62
CA THR A 12 -39.52 16.48 -50.57
C THR A 12 -39.80 15.90 -49.18
N LEU A 13 -40.92 15.18 -49.02
CA LEU A 13 -41.27 14.49 -47.78
C LEU A 13 -40.26 13.39 -47.42
N ILE A 14 -39.82 12.61 -48.41
CA ILE A 14 -38.77 11.58 -48.23
C ILE A 14 -37.43 12.23 -47.83
N ALA A 15 -37.06 13.37 -48.42
CA ALA A 15 -35.85 14.09 -48.06
C ALA A 15 -35.91 14.64 -46.62
N ILE A 16 -37.03 15.22 -46.21
CA ILE A 16 -37.23 15.75 -44.84
C ILE A 16 -37.17 14.62 -43.81
N THR A 17 -37.87 13.51 -44.07
CA THR A 17 -37.85 12.33 -43.18
C THR A 17 -36.48 11.69 -43.11
N GLY A 18 -35.77 11.56 -44.24
CA GLY A 18 -34.38 11.09 -44.28
C GLY A 18 -33.42 12.00 -43.50
N TRP A 19 -33.55 13.32 -43.64
CA TRP A 19 -32.75 14.29 -42.89
C TRP A 19 -33.03 14.24 -41.38
N TRP A 20 -34.30 14.09 -40.99
CA TRP A 20 -34.70 13.91 -39.59
C TRP A 20 -34.11 12.64 -38.97
N ILE A 21 -34.16 11.52 -39.70
CA ILE A 21 -33.54 10.25 -39.27
C ILE A 21 -32.02 10.41 -39.15
N ALA A 22 -31.37 11.13 -40.08
CA ALA A 22 -29.94 11.39 -40.02
C ALA A 22 -29.56 12.23 -38.79
N ILE A 23 -30.28 13.32 -38.51
CA ILE A 23 -30.04 14.17 -37.33
C ILE A 23 -30.25 13.39 -36.02
N THR A 24 -31.33 12.60 -35.92
CA THR A 24 -31.61 11.83 -34.71
C THR A 24 -30.54 10.77 -34.46
N ASN A 25 -30.04 10.09 -35.51
CA ASN A 25 -28.92 9.16 -35.41
C ASN A 25 -27.60 9.86 -35.04
N LEU A 26 -27.29 11.02 -35.64
CA LEU A 26 -26.11 11.81 -35.28
C LEU A 26 -26.15 12.27 -33.82
N ASN A 27 -27.30 12.75 -33.34
CA ASN A 27 -27.47 13.15 -31.94
C ASN A 27 -27.33 11.95 -30.98
N LYS A 28 -27.87 10.79 -31.35
CA LYS A 28 -27.72 9.55 -30.58
C LYS A 28 -26.27 9.08 -30.53
N GLN A 29 -25.56 9.16 -31.66
CA GLN A 29 -24.13 8.82 -31.74
C GLN A 29 -23.28 9.80 -30.94
N HIS A 30 -23.55 11.10 -31.03
CA HIS A 30 -22.84 12.12 -30.25
C HIS A 30 -23.03 11.92 -28.75
N ARG A 31 -24.25 11.65 -28.28
CA ARG A 31 -24.51 11.32 -26.86
C ARG A 31 -23.76 10.08 -26.40
N ARG A 32 -23.75 9.01 -27.22
CA ARG A 32 -22.97 7.79 -26.93
C ARG A 32 -21.48 8.07 -26.84
N ASN A 33 -20.93 8.88 -27.76
CA ASN A 33 -19.52 9.26 -27.72
C ASN A 33 -19.17 10.05 -26.46
N LEU A 34 -20.01 11.02 -26.06
CA LEU A 34 -19.81 11.76 -24.81
C LEU A 34 -19.84 10.86 -23.57
N GLU A 35 -20.74 9.87 -23.56
CA GLU A 35 -20.81 8.90 -22.47
C GLU A 35 -19.58 7.99 -22.42
N LEU A 36 -19.11 7.51 -23.57
CA LEU A 36 -17.87 6.74 -23.69
C LEU A 36 -16.64 7.57 -23.25
N ASP A 37 -16.56 8.84 -23.65
CA ASP A 37 -15.47 9.74 -23.25
C ASP A 37 -15.46 9.96 -21.74
N LYS A 38 -16.65 10.15 -21.13
CA LYS A 38 -16.79 10.25 -19.67
C LYS A 38 -16.35 8.97 -18.97
N GLN A 39 -16.77 7.80 -19.46
CA GLN A 39 -16.38 6.51 -18.90
C GLN A 39 -14.86 6.30 -19.00
N LYS A 40 -14.27 6.62 -20.16
CA LYS A 40 -12.83 6.55 -20.37
C LYS A 40 -12.07 7.45 -19.40
N PHE A 41 -12.51 8.70 -19.24
CA PHE A 41 -11.90 9.65 -18.31
C PHE A 41 -11.97 9.16 -16.85
N VAL A 42 -13.12 8.63 -16.42
CA VAL A 42 -13.27 8.06 -15.08
C VAL A 42 -12.32 6.88 -14.88
N ARG A 43 -12.23 5.97 -15.86
CA ARG A 43 -11.34 4.80 -15.76
C ARG A 43 -9.87 5.20 -15.74
N GLU A 44 -9.48 6.18 -16.55
CA GLU A 44 -8.11 6.72 -16.56
C GLU A 44 -7.74 7.34 -15.21
N MET A 45 -8.66 8.09 -14.60
CA MET A 45 -8.46 8.66 -13.27
C MET A 45 -8.34 7.58 -12.19
N GLN A 46 -9.15 6.52 -12.27
CA GLN A 46 -9.10 5.37 -11.36
C GLN A 46 -7.75 4.65 -11.45
N ILE A 47 -7.28 4.35 -12.67
CA ILE A 47 -5.99 3.69 -12.91
C ILE A 47 -4.84 4.56 -12.38
N LYS A 48 -4.80 5.84 -12.74
CA LYS A 48 -3.77 6.76 -12.25
C LYS A 48 -3.73 6.88 -10.73
N THR A 49 -4.91 6.87 -10.10
CA THR A 49 -5.02 6.91 -8.63
C THR A 49 -4.50 5.61 -8.01
N ALA A 50 -4.82 4.46 -8.62
CA ALA A 50 -4.35 3.16 -8.17
C ALA A 50 -2.83 3.03 -8.31
N ASP A 51 -2.26 3.44 -9.44
CA ASP A 51 -0.82 3.38 -9.72
C ASP A 51 -0.03 4.21 -8.70
N GLU A 52 -0.48 5.44 -8.42
CA GLU A 52 0.15 6.31 -7.42
C GLU A 52 0.02 5.73 -6.00
N ALA A 53 -1.16 5.21 -5.63
CA ALA A 53 -1.35 4.54 -4.35
C ALA A 53 -0.41 3.33 -4.17
N ILE A 54 -0.31 2.48 -5.20
CA ILE A 54 0.57 1.31 -5.21
C ILE A 54 2.04 1.73 -5.10
N SER A 55 2.44 2.81 -5.78
CA SER A 55 3.79 3.38 -5.68
C SER A 55 4.11 3.81 -4.25
N LEU A 56 3.22 4.57 -3.61
CA LEU A 56 3.39 5.03 -2.21
C LEU A 56 3.41 3.88 -1.21
N LEU A 57 2.53 2.88 -1.38
CA LEU A 57 2.54 1.65 -0.58
C LEU A 57 3.83 0.84 -0.79
N SER A 58 4.34 0.77 -2.02
CA SER A 58 5.60 0.08 -2.34
C SER A 58 6.80 0.74 -1.69
N LYS A 59 6.83 2.09 -1.68
CA LYS A 59 7.84 2.87 -0.95
C LYS A 59 7.76 2.60 0.56
N SER A 60 6.55 2.56 1.11
CA SER A 60 6.33 2.22 2.53
C SER A 60 6.83 0.81 2.85
N ARG A 61 6.54 -0.16 1.99
CA ARG A 61 7.01 -1.54 2.10
C ARG A 61 8.53 -1.64 2.09
N GLU A 62 9.20 -0.89 1.21
CA GLU A 62 10.66 -0.87 1.13
C GLU A 62 11.27 -0.37 2.45
N LYS A 63 10.81 0.77 2.97
CA LYS A 63 11.34 1.37 4.20
C LYS A 63 11.08 0.52 5.44
N LEU A 64 9.89 -0.07 5.54
CA LEU A 64 9.58 -1.05 6.58
C LEU A 64 10.41 -2.33 6.44
N GLY A 65 10.73 -2.73 5.22
CA GLY A 65 11.61 -3.85 4.93
C GLY A 65 13.03 -3.63 5.45
N GLU A 66 13.56 -2.42 5.33
CA GLU A 66 14.85 -2.03 5.92
C GLU A 66 14.83 -2.16 7.45
N LEU A 67 13.76 -1.69 8.10
CA LEU A 67 13.56 -1.85 9.55
C LEU A 67 13.49 -3.33 9.95
N ASN A 68 12.67 -4.13 9.27
CA ASN A 68 12.56 -5.57 9.52
C ASN A 68 13.92 -6.26 9.39
N LEU A 69 14.66 -5.98 8.32
CA LEU A 69 15.99 -6.57 8.10
C LEU A 69 16.97 -6.19 9.21
N TYR A 70 16.96 -4.92 9.64
CA TYR A 70 17.77 -4.46 10.75
C TYR A 70 17.48 -5.27 12.03
N LEU A 71 16.20 -5.47 12.36
CA LEU A 71 15.78 -6.22 13.54
C LEU A 71 16.17 -7.69 13.48
N LEU A 72 16.02 -8.33 12.33
CA LEU A 72 16.41 -9.73 12.15
C LEU A 72 17.90 -9.98 12.44
N LEU A 73 18.75 -9.02 12.07
CA LEU A 73 20.20 -9.17 12.18
C LEU A 73 20.76 -8.65 13.52
N LEU A 74 20.02 -7.82 14.25
CA LEU A 74 20.51 -7.12 15.44
C LEU A 74 21.00 -8.07 16.56
N PRO A 75 20.24 -9.11 16.98
CA PRO A 75 20.70 -10.01 18.04
C PRO A 75 21.86 -10.91 17.58
N GLY A 76 21.83 -11.36 16.32
CA GLY A 76 22.86 -12.23 15.74
C GLY A 76 24.24 -11.57 15.68
N ASP A 77 24.28 -10.26 15.42
CA ASP A 77 25.51 -9.47 15.49
C ASP A 77 26.16 -9.53 16.88
N LEU A 78 25.34 -9.40 17.93
CA LEU A 78 25.82 -9.37 19.31
C LEU A 78 26.34 -10.75 19.74
N ARG A 79 25.60 -11.80 19.40
CA ARG A 79 26.03 -13.20 19.63
C ARG A 79 27.34 -13.51 18.93
N THR A 80 27.51 -13.05 17.69
CA THR A 80 28.76 -13.23 16.94
C THR A 80 29.92 -12.48 17.60
N LYS A 81 29.71 -11.22 17.99
CA LYS A 81 30.72 -10.40 18.68
C LYS A 81 31.20 -11.08 19.96
N TYR A 82 30.29 -11.57 20.79
CA TYR A 82 30.64 -12.21 22.05
C TYR A 82 31.27 -13.60 21.89
N ALA A 83 30.85 -14.39 20.89
CA ALA A 83 31.37 -15.75 20.70
C ALA A 83 32.78 -15.79 20.12
N THR A 84 33.12 -14.83 19.24
CA THR A 84 34.35 -14.92 18.44
C THR A 84 35.46 -13.98 18.92
N ASN A 85 35.20 -13.10 19.90
CA ASN A 85 36.10 -12.00 20.29
C ASN A 85 36.61 -11.18 19.09
N PHE A 86 35.91 -11.25 17.95
CA PHE A 86 36.23 -10.42 16.80
C PHE A 86 35.85 -8.98 17.14
N GLU A 87 36.70 -8.03 16.76
CA GLU A 87 36.35 -6.62 16.68
C GLU A 87 35.35 -6.42 15.52
N ILE A 88 34.13 -6.92 15.71
CA ILE A 88 33.01 -6.44 14.92
C ILE A 88 32.68 -5.09 15.53
N HIS A 89 33.26 -4.03 14.94
CA HIS A 89 32.62 -2.72 14.93
C HIS A 89 31.29 -2.88 14.18
N SER A 90 30.31 -3.54 14.81
CA SER A 90 28.97 -3.61 14.24
C SER A 90 28.43 -2.21 14.42
N SER A 91 28.50 -1.44 13.34
CA SER A 91 27.93 -0.10 13.27
C SER A 91 26.45 -0.11 13.65
N ARG A 92 25.75 -1.26 13.58
CA ARG A 92 24.35 -1.43 14.01
C ARG A 92 24.18 -1.37 15.53
N TRP A 93 25.21 -1.68 16.30
CA TRP A 93 25.21 -1.52 17.75
C TRP A 93 25.78 -0.17 18.21
N GLU A 94 26.20 0.71 17.30
CA GLU A 94 26.47 2.12 17.64
C GLU A 94 25.14 2.86 17.84
N LYS A 95 24.67 2.91 19.09
CA LYS A 95 23.36 3.49 19.46
C LYS A 95 22.18 2.85 18.72
N PRO A 96 21.90 1.55 18.97
CA PRO A 96 20.92 0.77 18.23
C PRO A 96 19.49 1.33 18.33
N ASN A 97 19.16 1.98 19.45
CA ASN A 97 17.88 2.66 19.64
C ASN A 97 17.70 3.84 18.68
N GLU A 98 18.74 4.68 18.49
CA GLU A 98 18.69 5.80 17.54
C GLU A 98 18.51 5.30 16.10
N GLN A 99 19.11 4.16 15.75
CA GLN A 99 18.97 3.55 14.43
C GLN A 99 17.56 3.01 14.18
N VAL A 100 16.96 2.32 15.16
CA VAL A 100 15.56 1.87 15.08
C VAL A 100 14.63 3.06 14.90
N LEU A 101 14.79 4.12 15.71
CA LEU A 101 13.96 5.32 15.61
C LEU A 101 14.12 6.01 14.25
N LYS A 102 15.33 6.09 13.70
CA LYS A 102 15.59 6.68 12.39
C LYS A 102 14.94 5.86 11.25
N LEU A 103 15.07 4.54 11.29
CA LEU A 103 14.43 3.65 10.32
C LEU A 103 12.90 3.73 10.41
N TRP A 104 12.38 3.85 11.63
CA TRP A 104 10.96 4.10 11.86
C TRP A 104 10.50 5.46 11.34
N GLU A 105 11.24 6.54 11.59
CA GLU A 105 10.91 7.87 11.09
C GLU A 105 10.81 7.87 9.55
N ASN A 106 11.76 7.23 8.87
CA ASN A 106 11.73 7.07 7.42
C ASN A 106 10.50 6.27 6.96
N SER A 107 10.19 5.17 7.65
CA SER A 107 9.04 4.32 7.35
C SER A 107 7.72 5.06 7.58
N SER A 108 7.54 5.67 8.75
CA SER A 108 6.35 6.42 9.13
C SER A 108 6.08 7.58 8.18
N LYS A 109 7.11 8.29 7.71
CA LYS A 109 6.95 9.34 6.69
C LYS A 109 6.35 8.79 5.39
N SER A 110 6.89 7.69 4.86
CA SER A 110 6.33 7.07 3.64
C SER A 110 4.90 6.54 3.84
N ILE A 111 4.61 6.00 5.03
CA ILE A 111 3.26 5.53 5.37
C ILE A 111 2.27 6.70 5.40
N LEU A 112 2.63 7.82 6.03
CA LEU A 112 1.80 9.01 6.10
C LEU A 112 1.59 9.65 4.72
N GLU A 113 2.59 9.62 3.84
CA GLU A 113 2.44 10.06 2.44
C GLU A 113 1.31 9.28 1.73
N PHE A 114 1.24 7.95 1.91
CA PHE A 114 0.13 7.15 1.41
C PHE A 114 -1.20 7.53 2.06
N THR A 115 -1.25 7.70 3.38
CA THR A 115 -2.49 8.08 4.09
C THR A 115 -3.06 9.41 3.58
N TYR A 116 -2.22 10.45 3.47
CA TYR A 116 -2.66 11.74 2.94
C TYR A 116 -3.11 11.65 1.49
N PHE A 117 -2.40 10.88 0.67
CA PHE A 117 -2.81 10.64 -0.71
C PHE A 117 -4.19 9.96 -0.75
N PHE A 118 -4.39 8.93 0.06
CA PHE A 118 -5.66 8.20 0.14
C PHE A 118 -6.81 9.14 0.47
N GLU A 119 -6.67 9.95 1.52
CA GLU A 119 -7.69 10.91 1.96
C GLU A 119 -8.00 11.92 0.86
N SER A 120 -6.99 12.43 0.16
CA SER A 120 -7.18 13.37 -0.96
C SER A 120 -7.91 12.76 -2.18
N ARG A 121 -7.95 11.42 -2.27
CA ARG A 121 -8.55 10.65 -3.38
C ARG A 121 -9.65 9.71 -2.90
N GLU A 122 -10.24 9.96 -1.73
CA GLU A 122 -11.20 9.05 -1.11
C GLU A 122 -12.43 8.78 -1.99
N VAL A 123 -12.88 9.75 -2.81
CA VAL A 123 -13.97 9.55 -3.77
C VAL A 123 -13.69 8.40 -4.75
N VAL A 124 -12.43 8.24 -5.17
CA VAL A 124 -11.99 7.17 -6.07
C VAL A 124 -11.72 5.88 -5.30
N LEU A 125 -11.24 6.00 -4.06
CA LEU A 125 -10.78 4.90 -3.21
C LEU A 125 -11.81 4.44 -2.17
N ASN A 126 -13.06 4.91 -2.25
CA ASN A 126 -14.09 4.73 -1.22
C ASN A 126 -14.25 3.27 -0.76
N ARG A 127 -14.24 2.31 -1.70
CA ARG A 127 -14.36 0.87 -1.37
C ARG A 127 -13.25 0.33 -0.46
N PHE A 128 -12.13 1.04 -0.32
CA PHE A 128 -11.00 0.65 0.51
C PHE A 128 -10.96 1.38 1.87
N VAL A 129 -11.95 2.21 2.20
CA VAL A 129 -11.96 2.96 3.47
C VAL A 129 -11.86 2.02 4.68
N GLY A 130 -12.59 0.89 4.68
CA GLY A 130 -12.48 -0.10 5.76
C GLY A 130 -11.09 -0.73 5.88
N MET A 131 -10.35 -0.87 4.78
CA MET A 131 -8.95 -1.32 4.83
C MET A 131 -8.04 -0.21 5.37
N LYS A 132 -8.28 1.05 4.97
CA LYS A 132 -7.56 2.22 5.51
C LYS A 132 -7.71 2.28 7.03
N ASP A 133 -8.91 2.06 7.56
CA ASP A 133 -9.16 2.16 9.00
C ASP A 133 -8.36 1.11 9.78
N ILE A 134 -8.37 -0.16 9.32
CA ILE A 134 -7.56 -1.22 9.93
C ILE A 134 -6.06 -0.93 9.78
N TYR A 135 -5.66 -0.41 8.62
CA TYR A 135 -4.28 0.00 8.37
C TYR A 135 -3.82 1.08 9.37
N LEU A 136 -4.66 2.07 9.66
CA LEU A 136 -4.34 3.14 10.61
C LEU A 136 -4.34 2.66 12.07
N GLU A 137 -5.25 1.76 12.45
CA GLU A 137 -5.26 1.11 13.76
C GLU A 137 -3.92 0.39 14.00
N GLN A 138 -3.47 -0.39 13.02
CA GLN A 138 -2.24 -1.16 13.10
C GLN A 138 -0.98 -0.29 13.05
N LEU A 139 -1.05 0.86 12.38
CA LEU A 139 0.00 1.87 12.42
C LEU A 139 0.14 2.46 13.83
N SER A 140 -0.98 2.70 14.51
CA SER A 140 -1.00 3.22 15.89
C SER A 140 -0.39 2.21 16.85
N GLU A 141 -0.78 0.94 16.77
CA GLU A 141 -0.20 -0.14 17.58
C GLU A 141 1.32 -0.23 17.36
N LEU A 142 1.77 -0.23 16.09
CA LEU A 142 3.19 -0.30 15.76
C LEU A 142 3.98 0.87 16.35
N ARG A 143 3.40 2.08 16.35
CA ARG A 143 4.03 3.27 16.93
C ARG A 143 4.27 3.12 18.44
N GLU A 144 3.31 2.58 19.18
CA GLU A 144 3.44 2.36 20.62
C GLU A 144 4.55 1.36 20.94
N ILE A 145 4.58 0.25 20.18
CA ILE A 145 5.53 -0.84 20.39
C ILE A 145 6.96 -0.38 20.07
N ILE A 146 7.14 0.47 19.05
CA ILE A 146 8.44 1.06 18.71
C ILE A 146 9.02 1.88 19.86
N GLY A 147 8.18 2.65 20.55
CA GLY A 147 8.60 3.42 21.72
C GLY A 147 9.16 2.52 22.82
N SER A 148 8.38 1.50 23.19
CA SER A 148 8.75 0.52 24.21
C SER A 148 10.03 -0.25 23.85
N TYR A 149 10.13 -0.73 22.61
CA TYR A 149 11.30 -1.48 22.16
C TYR A 149 12.56 -0.60 22.06
N SER A 150 12.43 0.65 21.61
CA SER A 150 13.53 1.61 21.58
C SER A 150 14.05 1.93 22.99
N GLU A 151 13.16 2.06 23.97
CA GLU A 151 13.54 2.27 25.37
C GLU A 151 14.32 1.07 25.92
N TYR A 152 13.82 -0.15 25.68
CA TYR A 152 14.53 -1.38 26.04
C TYR A 152 15.93 -1.46 25.42
N LEU A 153 16.07 -1.17 24.12
CA LEU A 153 17.37 -1.14 23.46
C LEU A 153 18.31 -0.09 24.04
N SER A 154 17.78 1.09 24.37
CA SER A 154 18.56 2.18 25.00
C SER A 154 19.13 1.73 26.34
N LEU A 155 18.30 1.13 27.20
CA LEU A 155 18.72 0.61 28.50
C LEU A 155 19.82 -0.45 28.35
N THR A 156 19.61 -1.43 27.47
CA THR A 156 20.58 -2.49 27.19
C THR A 156 21.90 -1.92 26.65
N TYR A 157 21.83 -0.96 25.74
CA TYR A 157 23.00 -0.34 25.14
C TYR A 157 23.83 0.44 26.16
N TYR A 158 23.21 1.41 26.87
CA TYR A 158 23.95 2.31 27.76
C TYR A 158 24.38 1.64 29.07
N SER A 159 23.61 0.67 29.59
CA SER A 159 23.99 -0.02 30.83
C SER A 159 25.05 -1.10 30.59
N LYS A 160 25.02 -1.79 29.44
CA LYS A 160 25.87 -2.96 29.19
C LYS A 160 26.83 -2.74 28.04
N TYR A 161 26.31 -2.71 26.81
CA TYR A 161 27.13 -2.78 25.59
C TYR A 161 28.16 -1.66 25.50
N PHE A 162 27.75 -0.41 25.72
CA PHE A 162 28.61 0.77 25.65
C PHE A 162 29.75 0.72 26.67
N ASN A 163 29.49 0.13 27.85
CA ASN A 163 30.48 -0.03 28.92
C ASN A 163 31.34 -1.29 28.75
N GLY A 164 31.23 -1.99 27.61
CA GLY A 164 31.96 -3.23 27.35
C GLY A 164 31.51 -4.43 28.18
N ILE A 165 30.33 -4.35 28.83
CA ILE A 165 29.79 -5.43 29.65
C ILE A 165 29.06 -6.41 28.73
N MET A 166 29.45 -7.68 28.81
CA MET A 166 28.81 -8.76 28.07
C MET A 166 27.45 -9.09 28.71
N LEU A 167 26.43 -9.26 27.86
CA LEU A 167 25.14 -9.79 28.29
C LEU A 167 25.28 -11.26 28.70
N SER A 168 24.57 -11.68 29.76
CA SER A 168 24.44 -13.10 30.06
C SER A 168 23.68 -13.82 28.94
N GLU A 169 23.74 -15.16 28.89
CA GLU A 169 22.96 -15.92 27.91
C GLU A 169 21.45 -15.68 28.07
N GLU A 170 20.98 -15.52 29.31
CA GLU A 170 19.58 -15.20 29.61
C GLU A 170 19.20 -13.81 29.06
N GLU A 171 20.06 -12.80 29.24
CA GLU A 171 19.86 -11.45 28.71
C GLU A 171 19.89 -11.44 27.17
N LEU A 172 20.74 -12.27 26.54
CA LEU A 172 20.77 -12.44 25.08
C LEU A 172 19.49 -13.09 24.55
N VAL A 173 19.01 -14.14 25.23
CA VAL A 173 17.75 -14.80 24.88
C VAL A 173 16.57 -13.84 25.07
N GLU A 174 16.57 -13.02 26.11
CA GLU A 174 15.55 -11.99 26.29
C GLU A 174 15.56 -10.97 25.14
N LEU A 175 16.76 -10.48 24.75
CA LEU A 175 16.92 -9.58 23.62
C LEU A 175 16.40 -10.21 22.32
N GLU A 176 16.76 -11.47 22.04
CA GLU A 176 16.27 -12.21 20.87
C GLU A 176 14.73 -12.30 20.87
N ASN A 177 14.14 -12.66 22.01
CA ASN A 177 12.69 -12.78 22.14
C ASN A 177 11.97 -11.44 21.94
N ARG A 178 12.44 -10.36 22.57
CA ARG A 178 11.84 -9.02 22.41
C ARG A 178 12.01 -8.50 20.98
N THR A 179 13.16 -8.73 20.37
CA THR A 179 13.41 -8.35 18.97
C THR A 179 12.47 -9.11 18.04
N LYS A 180 12.28 -10.40 18.28
CA LYS A 180 11.37 -11.24 17.51
C LYS A 180 9.92 -10.78 17.66
N GLU A 181 9.45 -10.57 18.89
CA GLU A 181 8.12 -10.06 19.18
C GLU A 181 7.86 -8.74 18.45
N PHE A 182 8.77 -7.77 18.57
CA PHE A 182 8.65 -6.50 17.87
C PHE A 182 8.62 -6.70 16.35
N ASN A 183 9.48 -7.57 15.82
CA ASN A 183 9.51 -7.84 14.39
C ASN A 183 8.22 -8.50 13.89
N GLU A 184 7.53 -9.31 14.69
CA GLU A 184 6.22 -9.87 14.32
C GLU A 184 5.18 -8.76 14.03
N HIS A 185 5.24 -7.63 14.76
CA HIS A 185 4.37 -6.49 14.50
C HIS A 185 4.74 -5.77 13.20
N VAL A 186 6.03 -5.54 12.94
CA VAL A 186 6.51 -4.95 11.68
C VAL A 186 6.11 -5.84 10.49
N PHE A 187 6.30 -7.15 10.62
CA PHE A 187 5.96 -8.12 9.58
C PHE A 187 4.44 -8.21 9.33
N THR A 188 3.64 -8.13 10.38
CA THR A 188 2.17 -8.07 10.27
C THR A 188 1.74 -6.83 9.49
N PHE A 189 2.31 -5.66 9.82
CA PHE A 189 2.02 -4.42 9.10
C PHE A 189 2.47 -4.48 7.64
N LEU A 190 3.65 -5.05 7.34
CA LEU A 190 4.10 -5.32 5.97
C LEU A 190 3.12 -6.20 5.19
N SER A 191 2.52 -7.19 5.85
CA SER A 191 1.50 -8.06 5.25
C SER A 191 0.24 -7.28 4.88
N TYR A 192 -0.15 -6.30 5.70
CA TYR A 192 -1.27 -5.40 5.39
C TYR A 192 -0.98 -4.45 4.24
N VAL A 193 0.24 -3.89 4.17
CA VAL A 193 0.68 -3.11 3.00
C VAL A 193 0.57 -3.95 1.73
N HIS A 194 1.01 -5.20 1.78
CA HIS A 194 0.95 -6.13 0.65
C HIS A 194 -0.50 -6.43 0.22
N ASP A 195 -1.38 -6.75 1.17
CA ASP A 195 -2.79 -6.99 0.90
C ASP A 195 -3.45 -5.76 0.24
N PHE A 196 -3.13 -4.55 0.71
CA PHE A 196 -3.62 -3.30 0.14
C PHE A 196 -3.22 -3.14 -1.34
N ILE A 197 -1.96 -3.45 -1.67
CA ILE A 197 -1.48 -3.43 -3.06
C ILE A 197 -2.26 -4.43 -3.92
N ILE A 198 -2.44 -5.67 -3.45
CA ILE A 198 -3.18 -6.71 -4.18
C ILE A 198 -4.61 -6.27 -4.45
N GLU A 199 -5.30 -5.75 -3.44
CA GLU A 199 -6.69 -5.30 -3.56
C GLU A 199 -6.83 -4.11 -4.52
N LEU A 200 -5.88 -3.17 -4.51
CA LEU A 200 -5.84 -2.07 -5.50
C LEU A 200 -5.63 -2.61 -6.92
N GLN A 201 -4.64 -3.50 -7.12
CA GLN A 201 -4.36 -4.11 -8.41
C GLN A 201 -5.57 -4.89 -8.93
N ASN A 202 -6.16 -5.74 -8.08
CA ASN A 202 -7.26 -6.57 -8.49
C ASN A 202 -8.47 -5.75 -8.91
N ALA A 203 -8.71 -4.67 -8.19
CA ALA A 203 -9.96 -3.97 -8.31
C ALA A 203 -9.88 -2.84 -9.35
N PHE A 204 -8.69 -2.47 -9.85
CA PHE A 204 -8.50 -1.48 -10.93
C PHE A 204 -7.83 -2.02 -12.20
N LEU A 205 -7.07 -3.13 -12.11
CA LEU A 205 -6.31 -3.67 -13.24
C LEU A 205 -6.82 -5.05 -13.72
N SER A 206 -7.43 -5.88 -12.86
CA SER A 206 -7.79 -7.26 -13.27
C SER A 206 -8.70 -7.33 -14.47
N GLU A 207 -9.71 -6.48 -14.53
CA GLU A 207 -10.66 -6.43 -15.64
C GLU A 207 -9.96 -6.15 -16.97
N THR A 208 -8.92 -5.34 -16.94
CA THR A 208 -8.16 -4.96 -18.15
C THR A 208 -7.29 -6.10 -18.66
N PHE A 209 -6.75 -6.94 -17.77
CA PHE A 209 -5.83 -8.02 -18.14
C PHE A 209 -6.44 -9.43 -18.08
N GLY A 210 -7.70 -9.56 -17.65
CA GLY A 210 -8.36 -10.84 -17.48
C GLY A 210 -7.73 -11.73 -16.41
N TYR A 211 -6.98 -11.15 -15.47
CA TYR A 211 -6.23 -11.86 -14.44
C TYR A 211 -6.34 -11.16 -13.10
N SER A 212 -6.61 -11.92 -12.04
CA SER A 212 -6.59 -11.43 -10.66
C SER A 212 -5.50 -12.12 -9.87
N ILE A 213 -4.75 -11.32 -9.11
CA ILE A 213 -3.74 -11.79 -8.18
C ILE A 213 -4.45 -12.51 -7.03
N PRO A 214 -4.05 -13.75 -6.69
CA PRO A 214 -4.67 -14.47 -5.59
C PRO A 214 -4.38 -13.75 -4.28
N VAL A 215 -5.41 -13.63 -3.46
CA VAL A 215 -5.27 -13.16 -2.08
C VAL A 215 -4.42 -14.17 -1.29
N ARG A 216 -3.52 -13.67 -0.45
CA ARG A 216 -2.65 -14.52 0.37
C ARG A 216 -3.45 -15.53 1.21
N GLN A 217 -2.84 -16.68 1.45
CA GLN A 217 -3.35 -17.75 2.29
C GLN A 217 -2.35 -17.99 3.42
N PRO A 218 -2.42 -17.22 4.52
CA PRO A 218 -1.52 -17.42 5.64
C PRO A 218 -1.71 -18.83 6.22
N THR A 219 -0.60 -19.53 6.46
CA THR A 219 -0.63 -20.88 7.05
C THR A 219 -1.15 -20.86 8.48
N ASP A 220 -0.86 -19.79 9.22
CA ASP A 220 -1.31 -19.59 10.59
C ASP A 220 -2.57 -18.70 10.62
N PRO A 221 -3.69 -19.19 11.20
CA PRO A 221 -4.96 -18.44 11.31
C PRO A 221 -4.86 -17.11 12.05
N LYS A 222 -3.81 -16.88 12.86
CA LYS A 222 -3.64 -15.62 13.60
C LYS A 222 -3.47 -14.41 12.68
N TYR A 223 -2.91 -14.61 11.48
CA TYR A 223 -2.67 -13.52 10.53
C TYR A 223 -3.91 -13.22 9.70
N LYS A 224 -4.67 -12.21 10.10
CA LYS A 224 -5.84 -11.72 9.35
C LYS A 224 -5.43 -11.20 7.99
N VAL A 225 -6.24 -11.39 6.95
CA VAL A 225 -6.02 -10.87 5.59
C VAL A 225 -6.88 -9.64 5.36
N LEU A 226 -6.31 -8.53 4.90
CA LEU A 226 -7.11 -7.37 4.53
C LEU A 226 -7.78 -7.58 3.18
N LYS A 227 -9.05 -7.19 3.09
CA LYS A 227 -9.86 -7.26 1.87
C LYS A 227 -10.75 -6.03 1.78
N ALA A 228 -10.95 -5.52 0.57
CA ALA A 228 -11.95 -4.49 0.33
C ALA A 228 -13.36 -5.08 0.54
N LYS A 229 -14.29 -4.26 1.02
CA LYS A 229 -15.72 -4.64 1.14
C LYS A 229 -16.47 -4.30 -0.14
#